data_AF-A0A7J3M220-F1
#
_entry.id   AF-A0A7J3M220-F1
#
_cell.length_a   1.000
_cell.length_b   1.000
_cell.length_c   1.000
_cell.angle_alpha   90.00
_cell.angle_beta   90.00
_cell.angle_gamma   90.00
#
_symmetry.space_group_name_H-M   'P 1'
#
loop_
_entity.id
_entity.type
_entity.pdbx_description
1 polymer ?
#
loop_
_entity_poly.entity_id
_entity_poly.type
_entity_poly.pdbx_seq_one_letter_code
_entity_poly.pdbx_strand_id
1 'polypeptide(L)'
;MVPNFSEIQKFWEDALRLQREFMETLSSMMKLVSGFSILNKDIAVFRAKVQAGGRISIPEAEKIALGIRDGDVVKVIVVREGGERYGDEGIDGSG
;
A
#
# COMPACT_ATOMS: atom_id res chain seq x y z
N MET A 1 -19.94 -41.34 -7.09
CA MET A 1 -20.66 -40.65 -8.17
C MET A 1 -19.59 -39.93 -8.99
N VAL A 2 -19.39 -40.30 -10.26
CA VAL A 2 -18.39 -39.63 -11.11
C VAL A 2 -19.02 -38.34 -11.61
N PRO A 3 -18.36 -37.17 -11.49
CA PRO A 3 -18.93 -35.90 -11.94
C PRO A 3 -19.29 -35.98 -13.43
N ASN A 4 -20.45 -35.43 -13.77
CA ASN A 4 -20.99 -35.48 -15.13
C ASN A 4 -20.15 -34.60 -16.06
N PHE A 5 -20.02 -34.95 -17.34
CA PHE A 5 -19.21 -34.21 -18.32
C PHE A 5 -19.60 -32.71 -18.39
N SER A 6 -20.90 -32.42 -18.25
CA SER A 6 -21.40 -31.05 -18.20
C SER A 6 -21.01 -30.28 -16.93
N GLU A 7 -20.84 -30.97 -15.80
CA GLU A 7 -20.36 -30.35 -14.54
C GLU A 7 -18.86 -30.05 -14.63
N ILE A 8 -18.10 -30.93 -15.29
CA ILE A 8 -16.68 -30.73 -15.59
C ILE A 8 -16.50 -29.52 -16.52
N GLN A 9 -17.32 -29.37 -17.55
CA GLN A 9 -17.27 -28.19 -18.44
C GLN A 9 -17.54 -26.87 -17.69
N LYS A 10 -18.55 -26.83 -16.82
CA LYS A 10 -18.83 -25.64 -15.99
C LYS A 10 -17.70 -25.33 -15.03
N PHE A 11 -17.14 -26.36 -14.40
CA PHE A 11 -15.98 -26.21 -13.51
C PHE A 11 -14.77 -25.63 -14.26
N TRP A 12 -14.52 -26.05 -15.50
CA TRP A 12 -13.45 -25.47 -16.33
C TRP A 12 -13.75 -24.02 -16.74
N GLU A 13 -14.99 -23.68 -17.10
CA GLU A 13 -15.39 -22.31 -17.43
C GLU A 13 -15.25 -21.36 -16.23
N ASP A 14 -15.69 -21.81 -15.05
CA ASP A 14 -15.58 -21.07 -13.79
C ASP A 14 -14.11 -20.91 -13.36
N ALA A 15 -13.29 -21.96 -13.51
CA ALA A 15 -11.86 -21.89 -13.24
C ALA A 15 -11.13 -20.90 -14.17
N LEU A 16 -11.48 -20.89 -15.46
CA LEU A 16 -10.92 -19.94 -16.43
C LEU A 16 -11.36 -18.50 -16.15
N ARG A 17 -12.58 -18.31 -15.63
CA ARG A 17 -13.08 -16.99 -15.23
C ARG A 17 -12.36 -16.48 -13.98
N LEU A 18 -12.21 -17.33 -12.96
CA LEU A 18 -11.46 -17.01 -11.76
C LEU A 18 -9.99 -16.69 -12.10
N GLN A 19 -9.40 -17.47 -13.01
CA GLN A 19 -8.05 -17.21 -13.51
C GLN A 19 -7.95 -15.85 -14.20
N ARG A 20 -8.91 -15.47 -15.06
CA ARG A 20 -8.93 -14.16 -15.73
C ARG A 20 -9.07 -13.00 -14.75
N GLU A 21 -10.01 -13.07 -13.82
CA GLU A 21 -10.23 -12.03 -12.80
C GLU A 21 -9.00 -11.88 -11.87
N PHE A 22 -8.36 -13.00 -11.51
CA PHE A 22 -7.10 -12.99 -10.77
C PHE A 22 -5.96 -12.38 -11.58
N MET A 23 -5.87 -12.70 -12.87
CA MET A 23 -4.83 -12.15 -13.76
C MET A 23 -5.03 -10.65 -14.01
N GLU A 24 -6.26 -10.17 -14.11
CA GLU A 24 -6.57 -8.74 -14.22
C GLU A 24 -6.20 -7.97 -12.95
N THR A 25 -6.53 -8.55 -11.77
CA THR A 25 -6.17 -8.00 -10.46
C THR A 25 -4.65 -7.96 -10.29
N LEU A 26 -3.96 -9.07 -10.57
CA LEU A 26 -2.51 -9.13 -10.53
C LEU A 26 -1.87 -8.18 -11.55
N SER A 27 -2.43 -8.04 -12.76
CA SER A 27 -1.88 -7.12 -13.75
C SER A 27 -2.07 -5.66 -13.34
N SER A 28 -3.17 -5.33 -12.67
CA SER A 28 -3.46 -3.99 -12.17
C SER A 28 -2.55 -3.64 -11.00
N MET A 29 -2.35 -4.58 -10.07
CA MET A 29 -1.36 -4.48 -9.00
C MET A 29 0.05 -4.38 -9.56
N MET A 30 0.41 -5.21 -10.54
CA MET A 30 1.70 -5.16 -11.22
C MET A 30 1.88 -3.87 -12.01
N LYS A 31 0.86 -3.28 -12.62
CA LYS A 31 0.94 -1.98 -13.30
C LYS A 31 1.14 -0.83 -12.31
N LEU A 32 0.51 -0.89 -11.13
CA LEU A 32 0.80 0.05 -10.05
C LEU A 32 2.24 -0.14 -9.56
N VAL A 33 2.63 -1.35 -9.16
CA VAL A 33 3.97 -1.66 -8.64
C VAL A 33 5.06 -1.41 -9.67
N SER A 34 4.88 -1.79 -10.94
CA SER A 34 5.83 -1.50 -12.02
C SER A 34 5.82 -0.04 -12.45
N GLY A 35 4.67 0.64 -12.40
CA GLY A 35 4.60 2.10 -12.53
C GLY A 35 5.40 2.80 -11.43
N PHE A 36 5.41 2.29 -10.21
CA PHE A 36 6.24 2.80 -9.11
C PHE A 36 7.72 2.38 -9.22
N SER A 37 8.00 1.16 -9.69
CA SER A 37 9.32 0.52 -9.73
C SER A 37 10.17 0.93 -10.95
N ILE A 38 9.53 1.14 -12.11
CA ILE A 38 10.19 1.64 -13.33
C ILE A 38 10.47 3.15 -13.21
N LEU A 39 9.69 3.88 -12.42
CA LEU A 39 9.83 5.33 -12.30
C LEU A 39 10.85 5.80 -11.26
N ASN A 40 11.31 5.01 -10.27
CA ASN A 40 12.02 5.63 -9.15
C ASN A 40 13.18 4.83 -8.56
N LYS A 41 14.41 5.20 -8.97
CA LYS A 41 15.57 5.16 -8.06
C LYS A 41 15.50 6.24 -6.96
N ASP A 42 14.53 7.15 -7.05
CA ASP A 42 14.44 8.38 -6.24
C ASP A 42 13.18 8.43 -5.35
N ILE A 43 12.71 7.29 -4.84
CA ILE A 43 11.65 7.25 -3.80
C ILE A 43 12.25 6.77 -2.48
N ALA A 44 12.02 7.53 -1.41
CA ALA A 44 12.26 7.09 -0.04
C ALA A 44 10.93 6.81 0.65
N VAL A 45 10.87 5.70 1.39
CA VAL A 45 9.72 5.32 2.21
C VAL A 45 10.17 5.28 3.66
N PHE A 46 9.55 6.10 4.50
CA PHE A 46 9.86 6.20 5.92
C PHE A 46 8.59 6.30 6.75
N ARG A 47 8.66 5.84 8.01
CA ARG A 47 7.57 5.94 8.97
C ARG A 47 7.68 7.27 9.74
N ALA A 48 6.61 8.05 9.76
CA ALA A 48 6.53 9.30 10.50
C ALA A 48 5.19 9.43 11.24
N LYS A 49 5.21 10.13 12.38
CA LYS A 49 3.98 10.48 13.12
C LYS A 49 3.36 11.75 12.51
N VAL A 50 2.03 11.78 12.43
CA VAL A 50 1.28 12.98 12.05
C VAL A 50 1.26 13.92 13.25
N GLN A 51 1.79 15.13 13.09
CA GLN A 51 1.80 16.17 14.12
C GLN A 51 0.46 16.91 14.20
N ALA A 52 0.28 17.70 15.26
CA ALA A 52 -0.87 18.59 15.39
C ALA A 52 -1.01 19.49 14.14
N GLY A 53 -2.22 19.55 13.58
CA GLY A 53 -2.49 20.28 12.34
C GLY A 53 -2.11 19.52 11.05
N GLY A 54 -1.82 18.22 11.12
CA GLY A 54 -1.66 17.37 9.93
C GLY A 54 -0.28 17.45 9.27
N ARG A 55 0.73 18.02 9.95
CA ARG A 55 2.09 18.13 9.43
C ARG A 55 2.84 16.80 9.54
N ILE A 56 3.59 16.46 8.50
CA ILE A 56 4.50 15.31 8.46
C ILE A 56 5.88 15.87 8.07
N SER A 57 6.91 15.55 8.85
CA SER A 57 8.28 15.98 8.57
C SER A 57 9.05 14.88 7.84
N ILE A 58 9.77 15.25 6.78
CA ILE A 58 10.71 14.38 6.10
C ILE A 58 12.01 14.35 6.92
N PRO A 59 12.53 13.17 7.32
CA PRO A 59 13.79 13.08 8.05
C PRO A 59 14.95 13.62 7.22
N GLU A 60 15.95 14.21 7.89
CA GLU A 60 17.08 14.84 7.20
C GLU A 60 17.86 13.87 6.31
N ALA A 61 18.03 12.62 6.76
CA ALA A 61 18.66 11.56 5.98
C ALA A 61 17.96 11.36 4.62
N GLU A 62 16.64 11.36 4.61
CA GLU A 62 15.87 11.08 3.40
C GLU A 62 15.79 12.31 2.50
N LYS A 63 15.79 13.50 3.11
CA LYS A 63 15.93 14.76 2.37
C LYS A 63 17.25 14.79 1.58
N ILE A 64 18.36 14.40 2.21
CA ILE A 64 19.69 14.32 1.58
C ILE A 64 19.72 13.21 0.52
N ALA A 65 19.22 12.01 0.85
CA ALA A 65 19.22 10.86 -0.05
C ALA A 65 18.41 11.12 -1.33
N LEU A 66 17.30 11.85 -1.22
CA LEU A 66 16.46 12.27 -2.35
C LEU A 66 16.92 13.57 -3.02
N GLY A 67 17.97 14.22 -2.52
CA GLY A 67 18.46 15.49 -3.04
C GLY A 67 17.45 16.65 -2.95
N ILE A 68 16.51 16.58 -2.01
CA ILE A 68 15.46 17.59 -1.80
C ILE A 68 16.06 18.82 -1.11
N ARG A 69 15.71 20.01 -1.58
CA ARG A 69 16.17 21.30 -1.04
C ARG A 69 14.99 22.22 -0.74
N ASP A 70 15.27 23.28 0.00
CA ASP A 70 14.28 24.31 0.31
C ASP A 70 13.75 24.96 -0.98
N GLY A 71 12.44 24.97 -1.13
CA GLY A 71 11.75 25.47 -2.33
C GLY A 71 11.40 24.40 -3.37
N ASP A 72 11.87 23.17 -3.20
CA ASP A 72 11.51 22.07 -4.09
C ASP A 72 10.06 21.61 -3.85
N VAL A 73 9.33 21.33 -4.94
CA VAL A 73 7.98 20.79 -4.88
C VAL A 73 8.05 19.26 -4.87
N VAL A 74 7.45 18.64 -3.87
CA VAL A 74 7.44 17.18 -3.70
C VAL A 74 6.03 16.61 -3.86
N LYS A 75 5.94 15.38 -4.36
CA LYS A 75 4.71 14.59 -4.40
C LYS A 75 4.70 13.61 -3.24
N VAL A 76 3.65 13.61 -2.44
CA VAL A 76 3.55 12.78 -1.22
C VAL A 76 2.44 11.75 -1.39
N ILE A 77 2.74 10.50 -1.01
CA ILE A 77 1.76 9.42 -0.89
C ILE A 77 1.75 8.98 0.57
N VAL A 78 0.58 9.05 1.21
CA VAL A 78 0.42 8.68 2.62
C VAL A 78 -0.38 7.39 2.71
N VAL A 79 0.20 6.39 3.35
CA VAL A 79 -0.46 5.12 3.67
C VAL A 79 -0.59 5.03 5.19
N ARG A 80 -1.81 4.86 5.69
CA ARG A 80 -2.04 4.63 7.11
C ARG A 80 -1.61 3.21 7.46
N GLU A 81 -0.57 3.06 8.27
CA GLU A 81 -0.29 1.79 8.94
C GLU A 81 -1.33 1.59 10.04
N GLY A 82 -2.07 0.48 9.99
CA GLY A 82 -3.02 0.11 11.04
C GLY A 82 -2.30 -0.17 12.35
N GLY A 83 -2.79 0.39 13.46
CA GLY A 83 -2.24 0.20 14.79
C GLY A 83 -2.68 1.31 15.72
N GLU A 84 -2.92 0.95 16.98
CA GLU A 84 -3.51 1.76 18.05
C GLU A 84 -2.98 3.19 18.12
N ARG A 85 -3.86 4.12 18.51
CA ARG A 85 -3.44 5.48 18.88
C ARG A 85 -2.44 5.34 20.02
N TYR A 86 -1.15 5.40 19.71
CA TYR A 86 -0.08 5.36 20.70
C TYR A 86 -0.21 6.62 21.57
N GLY A 87 -0.90 6.48 22.71
CA GLY A 87 -1.21 7.59 23.62
C GLY A 87 -2.57 7.53 24.33
N ASP A 88 -3.40 6.50 24.17
CA ASP A 88 -4.60 6.32 25.00
C ASP A 88 -4.29 5.48 26.26
N GLU A 89 -3.24 5.85 26.99
CA GLU A 89 -3.14 5.53 28.42
C GLU A 89 -3.93 6.63 29.17
N GLY A 90 -5.25 6.51 29.08
CA GLY A 90 -6.16 7.18 29.99
C GLY A 90 -5.91 6.64 31.38
N ILE A 91 -5.33 7.47 32.24
CA ILE A 91 -5.25 7.31 33.68
C ILE A 91 -6.66 6.96 34.21
N ASP A 92 -6.92 5.70 34.55
CA ASP A 92 -8.04 5.30 35.42
C ASP A 92 -7.53 5.14 36.85
N GLY A 93 -7.02 6.25 37.40
CA GLY A 93 -6.85 6.39 38.85
C GLY A 93 -8.22 6.38 39.54
N SER A 94 -8.80 5.20 39.72
CA SER A 94 -9.97 4.92 40.54
C SER A 94 -9.60 3.81 41.52
N GLY A 95 -9.33 4.18 42.77
CA GLY A 95 -9.04 3.25 43.87
C GLY A 95 -8.17 3.86 44.94
#